data_AF-A0A933ICW1-F1
#
_entry.id   AF-A0A933ICW1-F1
#
_cell.length_a   1.000
_cell.length_b   1.000
_cell.length_c   1.000
_cell.angle_alpha   90.00
_cell.angle_beta   90.00
_cell.angle_gamma   90.00
#
_symmetry.space_group_name_H-M   'P 1'
#
loop_
_entity.id
_entity.type
_entity.pdbx_description
1 polymer ?
#
loop_
_entity_poly.entity_id
_entity_poly.type
_entity_poly.pdbx_seq_one_letter_code
_entity_poly.pdbx_strand_id
1 'polypeptide(L)'
;VVLASGAPVTLVPLDVTTRTFMTSSDLERIGTGGTPLHDFLARTSRPWLRFAMEVRGLPGFWLHDPLALAYALDPAILTLTPMHVAVERGGELTAGQLLGYPESARFLIPAPGPLNARVALDLDAPRFMELFLGTLARQHPEKGDTPCGIERSSQSS
;
A
#
# COMPACT_ATOMS: atom_id res chain seq x y z
N VAL A 1 -18.85 8.64 -7.84
CA VAL A 1 -19.62 7.81 -6.89
C VAL A 1 -19.00 7.86 -5.50
N VAL A 2 -17.81 7.28 -5.26
CA VAL A 2 -17.19 7.22 -3.93
C VAL A 2 -17.02 8.59 -3.26
N LEU A 3 -16.38 9.56 -3.90
CA LEU A 3 -16.19 10.91 -3.34
C LEU A 3 -17.49 11.73 -3.18
N ALA A 4 -18.61 11.24 -3.71
CA ALA A 4 -19.92 11.87 -3.61
C ALA A 4 -20.88 11.10 -2.69
N SER A 5 -20.43 10.01 -2.04
CA SER A 5 -21.29 9.11 -1.27
C SER A 5 -21.62 9.63 0.14
N GLY A 6 -20.88 10.61 0.64
CA GLY A 6 -20.95 11.06 2.04
C GLY A 6 -20.17 10.18 3.02
N ALA A 7 -19.52 9.10 2.55
CA ALA A 7 -18.66 8.29 3.39
C ALA A 7 -17.41 9.07 3.86
N PRO A 8 -16.85 8.76 5.04
CA PRO A 8 -15.57 9.32 5.47
C PRO A 8 -14.43 8.74 4.62
N VAL A 9 -14.04 9.45 3.56
CA VAL A 9 -12.98 9.01 2.65
C VAL A 9 -11.62 9.58 3.07
N THR A 10 -10.61 8.73 3.16
CA THR A 10 -9.19 9.12 3.14
C THR A 10 -8.62 8.78 1.77
N LEU A 11 -7.96 9.75 1.13
CA LEU A 11 -7.36 9.60 -0.19
C LEU A 11 -5.84 9.66 -0.07
N VAL A 12 -5.14 8.64 -0.58
CA VAL A 12 -3.67 8.54 -0.55
C VAL A 12 -3.17 8.63 -2.00
N PRO A 13 -2.81 9.84 -2.48
CA PRO A 13 -2.52 10.06 -3.90
C PRO A 13 -1.12 9.56 -4.30
N LEU A 14 -0.86 9.58 -5.61
CA LEU A 14 0.42 9.17 -6.19
C LEU A 14 1.60 10.00 -5.62
N ASP A 15 1.37 11.29 -5.35
CA ASP A 15 2.34 12.23 -4.78
C ASP A 15 2.88 11.79 -3.39
N VAL A 16 2.10 10.97 -2.66
CA VAL A 16 2.52 10.39 -1.38
C VAL A 16 3.04 8.98 -1.58
N THR A 17 2.30 8.14 -2.29
CA THR A 17 2.65 6.72 -2.43
C THR A 17 4.00 6.48 -3.14
N THR A 18 4.41 7.36 -4.06
CA THR A 18 5.73 7.27 -4.74
C THR A 18 6.93 7.51 -3.82
N ARG A 19 6.70 7.96 -2.58
CA ARG A 19 7.73 8.10 -1.55
C ARG A 19 7.86 6.88 -0.64
N THR A 20 7.05 5.85 -0.86
CA THR A 20 7.24 4.52 -0.27
C THR A 20 8.09 3.68 -1.22
N PHE A 21 9.32 3.35 -0.86
CA PHE A 21 10.26 2.73 -1.79
C PHE A 21 10.85 1.45 -1.22
N MET A 22 10.65 0.33 -1.92
CA MET A 22 11.30 -0.94 -1.62
C MET A 22 12.47 -1.14 -2.58
N THR A 23 13.68 -1.26 -2.04
CA THR A 23 14.88 -1.50 -2.83
C THR A 23 15.01 -2.96 -3.24
N SER A 24 15.91 -3.24 -4.19
CA SER A 24 16.32 -4.62 -4.48
C SER A 24 16.88 -5.35 -3.25
N SER A 25 17.64 -4.65 -2.41
CA SER A 25 18.25 -5.20 -1.19
C SER A 25 17.18 -5.55 -0.14
N ASP A 26 16.15 -4.72 0.00
CA ASP A 26 15.01 -5.03 0.88
C ASP A 26 14.29 -6.30 0.42
N LEU A 27 14.08 -6.45 -0.89
CA LEU A 27 13.44 -7.63 -1.46
C LEU A 27 14.28 -8.90 -1.27
N GLU A 28 15.61 -8.80 -1.43
CA GLU A 28 16.54 -9.90 -1.15
C GLU A 28 16.47 -10.30 0.33
N ARG A 29 16.46 -9.32 1.24
CA ARG A 29 16.30 -9.56 2.68
C ARG A 29 14.96 -10.21 3.03
N ILE A 30 13.87 -9.83 2.37
CA ILE A 30 12.59 -10.54 2.52
C ILE A 30 12.74 -11.99 2.09
N GLY A 31 13.41 -12.25 0.95
CA GLY A 31 13.62 -13.59 0.43
C GLY A 31 14.46 -14.51 1.31
N THR A 32 15.30 -13.98 2.22
CA THR A 32 16.07 -14.81 3.17
C THR A 32 15.30 -15.17 4.44
N GLY A 33 14.04 -14.72 4.58
CA GLY A 33 13.23 -14.96 5.76
C GLY A 33 12.73 -16.40 5.93
N GLY A 34 12.88 -17.29 4.94
CA GLY A 34 12.74 -18.74 5.09
C GLY A 34 11.32 -19.28 5.33
N THR A 35 10.27 -18.56 4.92
CA THR A 35 8.88 -19.05 4.96
C THR A 35 8.26 -19.09 3.55
N PRO A 36 7.20 -19.88 3.32
CA PRO A 36 6.51 -19.90 2.03
C PRO A 36 6.04 -18.52 1.56
N LEU A 37 5.66 -17.64 2.51
CA LEU A 37 5.28 -16.27 2.22
C LEU A 37 6.48 -15.44 1.74
N HIS A 38 7.63 -15.54 2.41
CA HIS A 38 8.86 -14.86 2.00
C HIS A 38 9.28 -15.24 0.58
N ASP A 39 9.26 -16.53 0.27
CA ASP A 39 9.59 -17.05 -1.07
C ASP A 39 8.58 -16.56 -2.12
N PHE A 40 7.29 -16.55 -1.77
CA PHE A 40 6.24 -16.06 -2.65
C PHE A 40 6.41 -14.57 -2.96
N LEU A 41 6.62 -13.72 -1.94
CA LEU A 41 6.83 -12.29 -2.11
C LEU A 41 8.08 -12.02 -2.97
N ALA A 42 9.21 -12.64 -2.64
CA ALA A 42 10.44 -12.49 -3.42
C ALA A 42 10.24 -12.90 -4.89
N ARG A 43 9.59 -14.04 -5.14
CA ARG A 43 9.37 -14.55 -6.50
C ARG A 43 8.41 -13.68 -7.30
N THR A 44 7.30 -13.23 -6.70
CA THR A 44 6.26 -12.46 -7.39
C THR A 44 6.60 -10.99 -7.57
N SER A 45 7.44 -10.41 -6.72
CA SER A 45 7.92 -9.03 -6.86
C SER A 45 9.12 -8.88 -7.81
N ARG A 46 9.91 -9.94 -8.06
CA ARG A 46 11.08 -9.88 -8.97
C ARG A 46 10.75 -9.36 -10.38
N PRO A 47 9.65 -9.77 -11.06
CA PRO A 47 9.28 -9.19 -12.34
C PRO A 47 9.02 -7.68 -12.28
N TRP A 48 8.37 -7.21 -11.22
CA TRP A 48 8.12 -5.78 -10.98
C TRP A 48 9.42 -5.01 -10.75
N LEU A 49 10.36 -5.57 -9.99
CA LEU A 49 11.69 -4.99 -9.80
C LEU A 49 12.43 -4.85 -11.13
N ARG A 50 12.45 -5.90 -11.97
CA ARG A 50 13.08 -5.84 -13.30
C ARG A 50 12.46 -4.76 -14.16
N PHE A 51 11.13 -4.72 -14.23
CA PHE A 51 10.41 -3.68 -14.96
C PHE A 51 10.76 -2.27 -14.46
N ALA A 52 10.81 -2.05 -13.14
CA ALA A 52 11.17 -0.76 -12.58
C ALA A 52 12.61 -0.34 -12.92
N MET A 53 13.55 -1.28 -12.92
CA MET A 53 14.94 -1.04 -13.33
C MET A 53 15.05 -0.74 -14.83
N GLU A 54 14.43 -1.55 -15.68
CA GLU A 54 14.55 -1.46 -17.15
C GLU A 54 13.81 -0.25 -17.73
N VAL A 55 12.59 0.03 -17.25
CA VAL A 55 11.71 1.05 -17.83
C VAL A 55 11.84 2.39 -17.12
N ARG A 56 12.12 2.40 -15.82
CA ARG A 56 12.17 3.62 -15.00
C ARG A 56 13.56 3.96 -14.48
N GLY A 57 14.55 3.07 -14.64
CA GLY A 57 15.89 3.27 -14.08
C GLY A 57 15.94 3.29 -12.55
N LEU A 58 14.93 2.72 -11.88
CA LEU A 58 14.81 2.76 -10.41
C LEU A 58 15.41 1.49 -9.78
N PRO A 59 16.19 1.60 -8.68
CA PRO A 59 16.79 0.46 -7.98
C PRO A 59 15.81 -0.31 -7.08
N GLY A 60 14.51 -0.26 -7.41
CA GLY A 60 13.42 -0.65 -6.54
C GLY A 60 12.06 -0.26 -7.10
N PHE A 61 11.00 -0.41 -6.32
CA PHE A 61 9.63 -0.08 -6.72
C PHE A 61 8.82 0.52 -5.56
N TRP A 62 7.70 1.17 -5.90
CA TRP A 62 6.85 1.85 -4.93
C TRP A 62 5.81 0.92 -4.30
N LEU A 63 5.52 1.13 -3.01
CA LEU A 63 4.56 0.33 -2.25
C LEU A 63 3.23 1.07 -2.06
N HIS A 64 2.49 1.26 -3.16
CA HIS A 64 1.24 2.01 -3.16
C HIS A 64 0.18 1.43 -2.21
N ASP A 65 -0.25 0.19 -2.44
CA ASP A 65 -1.35 -0.43 -1.68
C ASP A 65 -0.98 -0.72 -0.21
N PRO A 66 0.25 -1.19 0.11
CA PRO A 66 0.64 -1.36 1.50
C PRO A 66 0.54 -0.09 2.34
N LEU A 67 0.74 1.10 1.74
CA LEU A 67 0.61 2.37 2.48
C LEU A 67 -0.82 2.61 2.97
N ALA A 68 -1.84 2.24 2.18
CA ALA A 68 -3.24 2.39 2.58
C ALA A 68 -3.57 1.51 3.80
N LEU A 69 -3.08 0.27 3.84
CA LEU A 69 -3.24 -0.62 4.99
C LEU A 69 -2.41 -0.13 6.19
N ALA A 70 -1.18 0.30 5.97
CA ALA A 70 -0.31 0.82 7.01
C ALA A 70 -0.95 2.01 7.73
N TYR A 71 -1.59 2.93 7.00
CA TYR A 71 -2.34 4.04 7.59
C TYR A 71 -3.54 3.56 8.44
N ALA A 72 -4.22 2.50 8.04
CA ALA A 72 -5.33 1.94 8.82
C ALA A 72 -4.84 1.34 10.16
N LEU A 73 -3.61 0.82 10.20
CA LEU A 73 -2.97 0.29 11.41
C LEU A 73 -2.34 1.39 12.26
N ASP A 74 -1.76 2.40 11.63
CA ASP A 74 -1.05 3.49 12.28
C ASP A 74 -1.33 4.82 11.54
N PRO A 75 -2.35 5.58 11.99
CA PRO A 75 -2.72 6.83 11.37
C PRO A 75 -1.62 7.91 11.39
N ALA A 76 -0.63 7.79 12.29
CA ALA A 76 0.47 8.75 12.40
C ALA A 76 1.44 8.69 11.20
N ILE A 77 1.33 7.66 10.35
CA ILE A 77 2.14 7.54 9.12
C ILE A 77 1.82 8.63 8.12
N LEU A 78 0.59 9.16 8.08
CA LEU A 78 0.17 10.14 7.08
C LEU A 78 -0.19 11.47 7.71
N THR A 79 0.24 12.57 7.08
CA THR A 79 -0.30 13.89 7.35
C THR A 79 -1.44 14.18 6.38
N LEU A 80 -2.64 14.34 6.93
CA LEU A 80 -3.86 14.52 6.16
C LEU A 80 -4.34 15.97 6.17
N THR A 81 -4.84 16.44 5.03
CA THR A 81 -5.49 17.73 4.89
C THR A 81 -6.94 17.56 4.47
N PRO A 82 -7.91 18.20 5.14
CA PRO A 82 -9.30 18.16 4.72
C PRO A 82 -9.49 18.97 3.43
N MET A 83 -10.15 18.36 2.44
CA MET A 83 -10.36 18.96 1.12
C MET A 83 -11.75 18.64 0.56
N HIS A 84 -12.23 19.52 -0.32
CA HIS A 84 -13.15 19.09 -1.36
C HIS A 84 -12.34 18.52 -2.51
N VAL A 85 -12.66 17.31 -2.96
CA VAL A 85 -12.02 16.65 -4.10
C VAL A 85 -13.08 16.37 -5.16
N ALA A 86 -12.89 16.97 -6.32
CA ALA A 86 -13.69 16.71 -7.51
C ALA A 86 -12.93 15.75 -8.45
N VAL A 87 -13.68 14.96 -9.23
CA VAL A 87 -13.12 14.13 -10.30
C VAL A 87 -13.52 14.76 -11.63
N GLU A 88 -12.54 15.05 -12.48
CA GLU A 88 -12.82 15.41 -13.86
C GLU A 88 -13.36 14.17 -14.59
N ARG A 89 -14.54 14.32 -15.21
CA ARG A 89 -15.30 13.20 -15.79
C ARG A 89 -15.43 13.32 -17.31
N GLY A 90 -15.13 14.48 -17.87
CA GLY A 90 -15.15 14.75 -19.30
C GLY A 90 -13.82 15.33 -19.77
N GLY A 91 -13.81 15.77 -21.02
CA GLY A 91 -12.61 16.30 -21.68
C GLY A 91 -11.75 15.21 -22.33
N GLU A 92 -10.94 15.62 -23.29
CA GLU A 92 -10.09 14.72 -24.08
C GLU A 92 -8.80 14.34 -23.33
N LEU A 93 -8.31 15.23 -22.45
CA LEU A 93 -6.96 15.14 -21.89
C LEU A 93 -6.90 14.73 -20.41
N THR A 94 -7.92 15.09 -19.61
CA THR A 94 -7.83 15.07 -18.14
C THR A 94 -8.92 14.24 -17.47
N ALA A 95 -9.70 13.47 -18.24
CA ALA A 95 -10.70 12.56 -17.68
C ALA A 95 -10.05 11.61 -16.66
N GLY A 96 -10.60 11.58 -15.43
CA GLY A 96 -10.08 10.81 -14.31
C GLY A 96 -9.18 11.58 -13.34
N GLN A 97 -8.77 12.81 -13.66
CA GLN A 97 -7.95 13.63 -12.78
C GLN A 97 -8.71 14.04 -11.51
N LEU A 98 -8.00 14.03 -10.37
CA LEU A 98 -8.50 14.55 -9.11
C LEU A 98 -8.13 16.03 -8.96
N LEU A 99 -9.12 16.85 -8.64
CA LEU A 99 -8.97 18.28 -8.39
C LEU A 99 -9.22 18.53 -6.91
N GLY A 100 -8.16 18.82 -6.16
CA GLY A 100 -8.20 19.09 -4.73
C GLY A 100 -8.37 20.58 -4.43
N TYR A 101 -9.30 20.91 -3.54
CA TYR A 101 -9.55 22.26 -3.02
C TYR A 101 -9.34 22.22 -1.50
N PRO A 102 -8.15 22.59 -1.00
CA PRO A 102 -7.85 22.58 0.43
C PRO A 102 -8.72 23.56 1.19
N GLU A 103 -9.17 23.16 2.38
CA GLU A 103 -9.95 24.04 3.25
C GLU A 103 -9.21 25.35 3.57
N SER A 104 -7.89 25.28 3.77
CA SER A 104 -7.03 26.44 4.05
C SER A 104 -6.95 27.43 2.89
N ALA A 105 -7.17 26.99 1.65
CA ALA A 105 -7.10 27.81 0.45
C ALA A 105 -8.47 28.33 -0.01
N ARG A 106 -9.55 28.03 0.73
CA ARG A 106 -10.94 28.28 0.30
C ARG A 106 -11.26 29.75 0.02
N PHE A 107 -10.55 30.67 0.68
CA PHE A 107 -10.69 32.12 0.44
C PHE A 107 -10.03 32.58 -0.86
N LEU A 108 -9.03 31.85 -1.36
CA LEU A 108 -8.31 32.15 -2.60
C LEU A 108 -8.97 31.44 -3.79
N ILE A 109 -9.36 30.18 -3.59
CA ILE A 109 -9.94 29.33 -4.63
C ILE A 109 -11.24 28.73 -4.09
N PRO A 110 -12.40 29.25 -4.52
CA PRO A 110 -13.69 28.72 -4.10
C PRO A 110 -13.85 27.25 -4.50
N ALA A 111 -14.09 26.38 -3.51
CA ALA A 111 -14.40 24.98 -3.77
C ALA A 111 -15.82 24.81 -4.33
N PRO A 112 -16.05 23.90 -5.28
CA PRO A 112 -17.38 23.68 -5.87
C PRO A 112 -18.36 22.94 -4.94
N GLY A 113 -17.91 22.53 -3.75
CA GLY A 113 -18.74 21.82 -2.78
C GLY A 113 -18.20 21.84 -1.34
N PRO A 114 -18.86 21.12 -0.42
CA PRO A 114 -18.35 20.91 0.94
C PRO A 114 -17.15 19.96 0.92
N LEU A 115 -16.37 19.93 2.00
CA LEU A 115 -15.28 18.97 2.16
C LEU A 115 -15.84 17.54 2.08
N ASN A 116 -15.14 16.65 1.38
CA ASN A 116 -15.61 15.28 1.14
C ASN A 116 -14.49 14.22 1.28
N ALA A 117 -13.25 14.64 1.52
CA ALA A 117 -12.14 13.73 1.76
C ALA A 117 -11.09 14.34 2.67
N ARG A 118 -10.33 13.47 3.32
CA ARG A 118 -9.02 13.80 3.90
C ARG A 118 -7.94 13.30 2.96
N VAL A 119 -7.16 14.19 2.39
CA VAL A 119 -6.13 13.86 1.40
C VAL A 119 -4.77 13.83 2.08
N ALA A 120 -4.03 12.73 1.90
CA ALA A 120 -2.66 12.65 2.37
C ALA A 120 -1.78 13.56 1.52
N LEU A 121 -1.04 14.46 2.17
CA LEU A 121 -0.04 15.32 1.52
C LEU A 121 1.38 15.00 1.96
N ASP A 122 1.54 14.35 3.11
CA ASP A 122 2.83 13.93 3.62
C ASP A 122 2.80 12.52 4.21
N LEU A 123 3.97 11.90 4.33
CA LEU A 123 4.15 10.65 5.05
C LEU A 123 5.46 10.59 5.85
N ASP A 124 5.43 9.81 6.92
CA ASP A 124 6.62 9.28 7.59
C ASP A 124 7.04 7.95 6.92
N ALA A 125 7.89 8.07 5.89
CA ALA A 125 8.35 6.93 5.11
C ALA A 125 9.19 5.92 5.93
N PRO A 126 10.13 6.36 6.80
CA PRO A 126 10.84 5.44 7.70
C PRO A 126 9.90 4.62 8.58
N ARG A 127 8.91 5.26 9.23
CA ARG A 127 7.92 4.58 10.06
C ARG A 127 7.09 3.58 9.27
N PHE A 128 6.67 3.95 8.07
CA PHE A 128 6.01 3.04 7.16
C PHE A 128 6.86 1.81 6.82
N MET A 129 8.13 2.01 6.43
CA MET A 129 9.03 0.92 6.06
C MET A 129 9.33 0.00 7.24
N GLU A 130 9.50 0.56 8.44
CA GLU A 130 9.68 -0.20 9.67
C GLU A 130 8.45 -1.07 9.97
N LEU A 131 7.25 -0.50 9.89
CA LEU A 131 6.00 -1.26 10.08
C LEU A 131 5.86 -2.37 9.05
N PHE A 132 6.12 -2.07 7.77
CA PHE A 132 5.97 -3.01 6.66
C PHE A 132 6.97 -4.17 6.78
N LEU A 133 8.28 -3.88 6.83
CA LEU A 133 9.32 -4.91 6.91
C LEU A 133 9.27 -5.67 8.24
N GLY A 134 8.97 -4.97 9.34
CA GLY A 134 8.79 -5.59 10.65
C GLY A 134 7.62 -6.56 10.68
N THR A 135 6.54 -6.28 9.94
CA THR A 135 5.39 -7.20 9.83
C THR A 135 5.74 -8.46 9.06
N LEU A 136 6.49 -8.33 7.96
CA LEU A 136 6.95 -9.50 7.20
C LEU A 136 7.92 -10.35 8.03
N ALA A 137 8.87 -9.73 8.73
CA ALA A 137 9.85 -10.45 9.55
C ALA A 137 9.23 -11.27 10.70
N ARG A 138 8.04 -10.88 11.20
CA ARG A 138 7.33 -11.60 12.27
C ARG A 138 6.59 -12.86 11.81
N GLN A 139 6.50 -13.10 10.50
CA GLN A 139 5.83 -14.30 9.98
C GLN A 139 6.72 -15.51 10.28
N HIS A 140 6.39 -16.23 11.35
CA HIS A 140 7.05 -17.49 11.72
C HIS A 140 6.72 -18.58 10.70
N PRO A 141 7.61 -19.59 10.51
CA PRO A 141 7.25 -20.75 9.70
C PRO A 141 5.99 -21.40 10.30
N GLU A 142 4.95 -21.54 9.47
CA GLU A 142 3.79 -22.33 9.86
C GLU A 142 4.28 -23.71 10.29
N LYS A 143 3.85 -24.17 11.48
CA LYS A 143 4.06 -25.56 11.90
C LYS A 143 3.41 -26.42 10.82
N GLY A 144 4.23 -27.13 10.06
CA GLY A 144 3.76 -28.06 9.04
C GLY A 144 2.68 -28.97 9.62
N ASP A 145 1.65 -29.20 8.82
CA ASP A 145 0.59 -30.17 9.07
C ASP A 145 1.15 -31.38 9.80
N THR A 146 0.68 -31.58 11.04
CA THR A 146 0.91 -32.83 11.74
C THR A 146 0.25 -33.91 10.89
N PRO A 147 0.99 -34.93 10.40
CA PRO A 147 0.32 -36.03 9.72
C PRO A 147 -0.59 -36.68 10.77
N CYS A 148 -1.90 -36.63 10.51
CA CYS A 148 -2.90 -37.33 11.30
C CYS A 148 -2.54 -38.82 11.31
N GLY A 149 -1.90 -39.25 12.40
CA GLY A 149 -1.54 -40.63 12.64
C GLY A 149 -2.80 -41.43 12.86
N ILE A 150 -3.31 -42.05 11.80
CA ILE A 150 -4.21 -43.20 11.92
C ILE A 150 -3.33 -44.43 11.78
N GLU A 151 -2.85 -44.92 12.91
CA GLU A 151 -2.37 -46.30 13.03
C GLU A 151 -3.55 -47.23 12.65
N ARG A 152 -3.48 -47.86 11.48
CA ARG A 152 -4.27 -49.07 11.23
C ARG A 152 -3.51 -50.23 11.82
N SER A 153 -3.85 -50.54 13.07
CA SER A 153 -3.52 -51.81 13.71
C SER A 153 -3.93 -52.97 12.81
N SER A 154 -2.93 -53.75 12.42
CA SER A 154 -3.07 -55.10 11.93
C SER A 154 -3.89 -55.94 12.92
N GLN A 155 -5.01 -56.49 12.48
CA GLN A 155 -5.55 -57.71 13.07
C GLN A 155 -5.76 -58.72 11.95
N SER A 156 -4.91 -59.74 12.00
CA SER A 156 -5.14 -61.07 11.45
C SER A 156 -6.29 -61.74 12.21
N SER A 157 -7.23 -62.33 11.48
CA SER A 157 -7.81 -63.66 11.69
C SER A 157 -8.83 -63.96 10.60
#